data_AF-A0AB35MDU4-F1
#
_entry.id   AF-A0AB35MDU4-F1
#
_cell.length_a   1.000
_cell.length_b   1.000
_cell.length_c   1.000
_cell.angle_alpha   90.00
_cell.angle_beta   90.00
_cell.angle_gamma   90.00
#
_symmetry.space_group_name_H-M   'P 1'
#
loop_
_entity.id
_entity.type
_entity.pdbx_description
1 polymer ?
#
loop_
_entity_poly.entity_id
_entity_poly.type
_entity_poly.pdbx_seq_one_letter_code
_entity_poly.pdbx_strand_id
1 'polypeptide(L)'
;FTTDAREAVAHGVLQFIAVGTPPDEDGSADLKYVLAVAESIGEYMDDYKVIIDKSTVPVGTADRVHARVAEVLKHRGVSVDFDVCSNPEFLKEGAALEDFTRGARIVVGTDSEKVRERMRECYAPYNRNHEKLMFMDVRAAELTKYAANAMLATKISFMNEISNLAERLGADIEEVRRGIGSDPRIGYHFIYPGCGYGGSCFPKDVQA
;
A
#
# COMPACT_ATOMS: atom_id res chain seq x y z
N PHE A 1 -17.19 -7.60 -13.65
CA PHE A 1 -16.61 -6.27 -13.91
C PHE A 1 -17.71 -5.40 -14.48
N THR A 2 -17.84 -4.17 -13.98
CA THR A 2 -18.83 -3.18 -14.41
C THR A 2 -18.16 -1.80 -14.45
N THR A 3 -18.73 -0.87 -15.20
CA THR A 3 -18.36 0.56 -15.18
C THR A 3 -19.41 1.41 -14.46
N ASP A 4 -20.48 0.80 -13.95
CA ASP A 4 -21.51 1.47 -13.18
C ASP A 4 -21.09 1.56 -11.70
N ALA A 5 -20.75 2.78 -11.27
CA ALA A 5 -20.34 3.04 -9.89
C ALA A 5 -21.47 2.78 -8.89
N ARG A 6 -22.73 3.08 -9.24
CA ARG A 6 -23.88 2.86 -8.36
C ARG A 6 -24.10 1.38 -8.12
N GLU A 7 -24.03 0.57 -9.16
CA GLU A 7 -24.12 -0.90 -9.06
C GLU A 7 -23.01 -1.45 -8.14
N ALA A 8 -21.76 -0.98 -8.31
CA ALA A 8 -20.63 -1.43 -7.51
C ALA A 8 -20.75 -1.03 -6.02
N VAL A 9 -21.21 0.18 -5.73
CA VAL A 9 -21.40 0.67 -4.35
C VAL A 9 -22.53 -0.08 -3.65
N ALA A 10 -23.64 -0.35 -4.35
CA ALA A 10 -24.75 -1.13 -3.82
C ALA A 10 -24.36 -2.60 -3.54
N HIS A 11 -23.43 -3.16 -4.33
CA HIS A 11 -23.02 -4.56 -4.21
C HIS A 11 -22.18 -4.86 -2.96
N GLY A 12 -21.18 -4.01 -2.66
CA GLY A 12 -20.16 -4.31 -1.66
C GLY A 12 -20.34 -3.56 -0.34
N VAL A 13 -20.18 -4.25 0.81
CA VAL A 13 -19.94 -3.55 2.09
C VAL A 13 -18.49 -3.06 2.17
N LEU A 14 -17.54 -3.85 1.66
CA LEU A 14 -16.12 -3.50 1.57
C LEU A 14 -15.83 -2.84 0.22
N GLN A 15 -15.48 -1.56 0.25
CA GLN A 15 -15.22 -0.73 -0.92
C GLN A 15 -13.71 -0.45 -1.03
N PHE A 16 -12.99 -1.26 -1.82
CA PHE A 16 -11.54 -1.10 -1.99
C PHE A 16 -11.20 -0.02 -3.03
N ILE A 17 -10.52 1.03 -2.61
CA ILE A 17 -9.98 2.07 -3.49
C ILE A 17 -8.57 1.65 -3.93
N ALA A 18 -8.46 1.14 -5.15
CA ALA A 18 -7.23 0.60 -5.74
C ALA A 18 -6.86 1.30 -7.07
N VAL A 19 -7.13 2.60 -7.16
CA VAL A 19 -6.76 3.43 -8.32
C VAL A 19 -5.30 3.87 -8.24
N GLY A 20 -4.74 4.27 -9.38
CA GLY A 20 -3.37 4.79 -9.41
C GLY A 20 -3.25 6.14 -8.71
N THR A 21 -2.10 6.35 -8.06
CA THR A 21 -1.65 7.62 -7.47
C THR A 21 -0.37 8.06 -8.17
N PRO A 22 -0.46 8.57 -9.42
CA PRO A 22 0.71 9.07 -10.13
C PRO A 22 1.32 10.26 -9.38
N PRO A 23 2.62 10.54 -9.57
CA PRO A 23 3.22 11.76 -9.02
C PRO A 23 2.68 13.01 -9.74
N ASP A 24 2.47 14.08 -8.99
CA ASP A 24 2.23 15.44 -9.47
C ASP A 24 3.54 16.10 -9.96
N GLU A 25 3.45 17.31 -10.51
CA GLU A 25 4.61 18.06 -11.04
C GLU A 25 5.71 18.30 -9.99
N ASP A 26 5.34 18.38 -8.71
CA ASP A 26 6.26 18.53 -7.57
C ASP A 26 6.76 17.20 -6.99
N GLY A 27 6.30 16.06 -7.52
CA GLY A 27 6.63 14.71 -7.08
C GLY A 27 5.73 14.16 -5.97
N SER A 28 4.79 14.95 -5.44
CA SER A 28 3.82 14.46 -4.46
C SER A 28 2.80 13.51 -5.09
N ALA A 29 2.12 12.67 -4.31
CA ALA A 29 1.14 11.74 -4.86
C ALA A 29 -0.19 12.45 -5.22
N ASP A 30 -0.63 12.33 -6.47
CA ASP A 30 -1.92 12.85 -6.95
C ASP A 30 -3.09 12.02 -6.38
N LEU A 31 -3.87 12.64 -5.50
CA LEU A 31 -5.01 12.01 -4.83
C LEU A 31 -6.35 12.26 -5.53
N LYS A 32 -6.40 12.94 -6.68
CA LYS A 32 -7.67 13.30 -7.33
C LYS A 32 -8.51 12.06 -7.66
N TYR A 33 -7.88 10.97 -8.07
CA TYR A 33 -8.57 9.73 -8.41
C TYR A 33 -9.11 9.03 -7.16
N VAL A 34 -8.32 9.00 -6.08
CA VAL A 34 -8.74 8.43 -4.78
C VAL A 34 -9.95 9.18 -4.25
N LEU A 35 -9.90 10.52 -4.24
CA LEU A 35 -10.98 11.35 -3.75
C LEU A 35 -12.22 11.32 -4.65
N ALA A 36 -12.07 11.17 -5.97
CA ALA A 36 -13.19 11.00 -6.89
C ALA A 36 -13.93 9.66 -6.67
N VAL A 37 -13.20 8.59 -6.36
CA VAL A 37 -13.81 7.31 -5.98
C VAL A 37 -14.51 7.43 -4.62
N ALA A 38 -13.88 8.08 -3.64
CA ALA A 38 -14.49 8.34 -2.34
C ALA A 38 -15.79 9.16 -2.47
N GLU A 39 -15.80 10.18 -3.33
CA GLU A 39 -16.99 10.96 -3.66
C GLU A 39 -18.07 10.10 -4.29
N SER A 40 -17.74 9.26 -5.28
CA SER A 40 -18.69 8.33 -5.90
C SER A 40 -19.30 7.34 -4.89
N ILE A 41 -18.51 6.83 -3.94
CA ILE A 41 -19.01 5.99 -2.85
C ILE A 41 -20.01 6.78 -2.00
N GLY A 42 -19.64 7.99 -1.59
CA GLY A 42 -20.51 8.89 -0.83
C GLY A 42 -21.80 9.29 -1.56
N GLU A 43 -21.77 9.39 -2.89
CA GLU A 43 -22.94 9.71 -3.72
C GLU A 43 -23.99 8.60 -3.75
N TYR A 44 -23.53 7.34 -3.78
CA TYR A 44 -24.39 6.18 -4.05
C TYR A 44 -24.62 5.27 -2.84
N MET A 45 -23.91 5.44 -1.73
CA MET A 45 -24.12 4.60 -0.55
C MET A 45 -25.44 4.94 0.16
N ASP A 46 -26.24 3.92 0.46
CA ASP A 46 -27.51 4.06 1.19
C ASP A 46 -27.52 3.18 2.48
N ASP A 47 -26.45 2.44 2.70
CA ASP A 47 -26.21 1.55 3.83
C ASP A 47 -24.73 1.61 4.26
N TYR A 48 -24.42 1.01 5.40
CA TYR A 48 -23.09 1.08 5.99
C TYR A 48 -22.01 0.49 5.07
N LYS A 49 -20.88 1.21 4.95
CA LYS A 49 -19.70 0.79 4.17
C LYS A 49 -18.42 0.83 4.99
N VAL A 50 -17.47 -0.01 4.60
CA VAL A 50 -16.06 0.13 4.98
C VAL A 50 -15.31 0.52 3.71
N ILE A 51 -14.68 1.69 3.72
CA ILE A 51 -13.89 2.21 2.61
C ILE A 51 -12.42 1.89 2.89
N ILE A 52 -11.79 1.13 1.99
CA ILE A 52 -10.45 0.59 2.19
C ILE A 52 -9.49 1.20 1.19
N ASP A 53 -8.60 2.05 1.69
CA ASP A 53 -7.52 2.63 0.90
C ASP A 53 -6.44 1.57 0.67
N LYS A 54 -6.47 0.96 -0.52
CA LYS A 54 -5.44 0.00 -0.98
C LYS A 54 -4.36 0.68 -1.83
N SER A 55 -4.71 1.78 -2.47
CA SER A 55 -3.81 2.64 -3.24
C SER A 55 -2.65 3.11 -2.36
N THR A 56 -1.44 3.26 -2.93
CA THR A 56 -0.32 3.87 -2.20
C THR A 56 -0.60 5.36 -2.03
N VAL A 57 -0.93 5.79 -0.81
CA VAL A 57 -1.37 7.15 -0.49
C VAL A 57 -0.58 7.74 0.68
N PRO A 58 -0.22 9.03 0.66
CA PRO A 58 0.52 9.66 1.75
C PRO A 58 -0.20 9.57 3.09
N VAL A 59 0.55 9.73 4.18
CA VAL A 59 0.00 9.72 5.54
C VAL A 59 -1.06 10.80 5.71
N GLY A 60 -2.21 10.43 6.28
CA GLY A 60 -3.39 11.28 6.46
C GLY A 60 -4.37 11.26 5.28
N THR A 61 -4.20 10.38 4.31
CA THR A 61 -5.13 10.29 3.18
C THR A 61 -6.46 9.69 3.59
N ALA A 62 -6.46 8.71 4.49
CA ALA A 62 -7.70 8.17 5.04
C ALA A 62 -8.56 9.24 5.72
N ASP A 63 -7.95 10.22 6.40
CA ASP A 63 -8.66 11.37 6.99
C ASP A 63 -9.34 12.22 5.90
N ARG A 64 -8.66 12.42 4.76
CA ARG A 64 -9.19 13.16 3.60
C ARG A 64 -10.32 12.41 2.91
N VAL A 65 -10.19 11.09 2.76
CA VAL A 65 -11.24 10.21 2.23
C VAL A 65 -12.47 10.26 3.12
N HIS A 66 -12.29 10.14 4.43
CA HIS A 66 -13.38 10.26 5.39
C HIS A 66 -14.08 11.62 5.28
N ALA A 67 -13.32 12.72 5.26
CA ALA A 67 -13.87 14.07 5.13
C ALA A 67 -14.67 14.26 3.84
N ARG A 68 -14.15 13.75 2.69
CA ARG A 68 -14.84 13.84 1.40
C ARG A 68 -16.16 13.07 1.41
N VAL A 69 -16.20 11.85 1.93
CA VAL A 69 -17.43 11.03 2.00
C VAL A 69 -18.44 11.70 2.92
N ALA A 70 -18.01 12.18 4.09
CA ALA A 70 -18.88 12.89 5.03
C ALA A 70 -19.47 14.18 4.44
N GLU A 71 -18.69 14.93 3.65
CA GLU A 71 -19.15 16.11 2.93
C GLU A 71 -20.28 15.77 1.94
N VAL A 72 -20.11 14.70 1.15
CA VAL A 72 -21.11 14.25 0.18
C VAL A 72 -22.40 13.79 0.87
N LEU A 73 -22.29 13.01 1.96
CA LEU A 73 -23.45 12.56 2.74
C LEU A 73 -24.22 13.75 3.34
N LYS A 74 -23.50 14.75 3.86
CA LYS A 74 -24.07 16.00 4.37
C LYS A 74 -24.80 16.76 3.26
N HIS A 75 -24.23 16.86 2.07
CA HIS A 75 -24.86 17.51 0.92
C HIS A 75 -26.13 16.78 0.46
N ARG A 76 -26.12 15.44 0.51
CA ARG A 76 -27.29 14.58 0.24
C ARG A 76 -28.38 14.67 1.31
N GLY A 77 -28.07 15.16 2.51
CA GLY A 77 -28.99 15.21 3.63
C GLY A 77 -29.32 13.83 4.23
N VAL A 78 -28.42 12.85 4.08
CA VAL A 78 -28.60 11.48 4.61
C VAL A 78 -27.62 11.22 5.76
N SER A 79 -28.05 10.40 6.72
CA SER A 79 -27.22 9.95 7.84
C SER A 79 -26.93 8.46 7.67
N VAL A 80 -25.77 8.13 7.13
CA VAL A 80 -25.30 6.75 6.93
C VAL A 80 -23.90 6.63 7.52
N ASP A 81 -23.70 5.67 8.43
CA ASP A 81 -22.40 5.43 9.05
C ASP A 81 -21.45 4.73 8.07
N PHE A 82 -20.15 5.01 8.19
CA PHE A 82 -19.11 4.32 7.46
C PHE A 82 -17.79 4.37 8.23
N ASP A 83 -16.87 3.47 7.90
CA ASP A 83 -15.49 3.48 8.40
C ASP A 83 -14.53 3.64 7.22
N VAL A 84 -13.37 4.27 7.46
CA VAL A 84 -12.26 4.33 6.51
C VAL A 84 -11.05 3.63 7.12
N CYS A 85 -10.38 2.77 6.35
CA CYS A 85 -9.17 2.08 6.81
C CYS A 85 -8.10 2.03 5.72
N SER A 86 -6.85 1.84 6.15
CA SER A 86 -5.71 1.68 5.24
C SER A 86 -5.36 0.20 5.09
N ASN A 87 -5.21 -0.30 3.87
CA ASN A 87 -4.76 -1.67 3.59
C ASN A 87 -3.80 -1.68 2.40
N PRO A 88 -2.56 -1.18 2.61
CA PRO A 88 -1.59 -1.03 1.54
C PRO A 88 -1.26 -2.39 0.91
N GLU A 89 -0.97 -2.37 -0.38
CA GLU A 89 -0.51 -3.54 -1.12
C GLU A 89 1.03 -3.67 -1.06
N PHE A 90 1.57 -4.89 -1.19
CA PHE A 90 3.03 -5.15 -1.23
C PHE A 90 3.39 -6.11 -2.36
N LEU A 91 2.67 -6.02 -3.47
CA LEU A 91 2.79 -6.88 -4.62
C LEU A 91 3.91 -6.37 -5.54
N LYS A 92 4.66 -7.30 -6.16
CA LYS A 92 5.58 -6.96 -7.24
C LYS A 92 4.88 -7.12 -8.58
N GLU A 93 5.14 -6.18 -9.48
CA GLU A 93 4.72 -6.31 -10.88
C GLU A 93 5.31 -7.60 -11.49
N GLY A 94 4.50 -8.34 -12.24
CA GLY A 94 4.88 -9.65 -12.80
C GLY A 94 4.78 -10.85 -11.84
N ALA A 95 4.56 -10.64 -10.54
CA ALA A 95 4.38 -11.72 -9.55
C ALA A 95 3.14 -11.53 -8.65
N ALA A 96 2.23 -10.63 -9.03
CA ALA A 96 1.13 -10.18 -8.18
C ALA A 96 0.24 -11.30 -7.63
N LEU A 97 -0.07 -12.34 -8.42
CA LEU A 97 -0.91 -13.46 -7.96
C LEU A 97 -0.21 -14.29 -6.87
N GLU A 98 1.08 -14.55 -7.04
CA GLU A 98 1.87 -15.27 -6.04
C GLU A 98 2.05 -14.43 -4.78
N ASP A 99 2.41 -13.15 -4.92
CA ASP A 99 2.59 -12.26 -3.77
C ASP A 99 1.27 -12.03 -3.01
N PHE A 100 0.11 -12.03 -3.69
CA PHE A 100 -1.19 -11.90 -3.01
C PHE A 100 -1.56 -13.17 -2.23
N THR A 101 -1.34 -14.34 -2.82
CA THR A 101 -1.73 -15.63 -2.20
C THR A 101 -0.74 -16.10 -1.13
N ARG A 102 0.55 -15.84 -1.35
CA ARG A 102 1.66 -16.27 -0.49
C ARG A 102 2.34 -15.13 0.26
N GLY A 103 1.79 -13.92 0.20
CA GLY A 103 2.34 -12.73 0.85
C GLY A 103 2.73 -12.99 2.30
N ALA A 104 3.83 -12.36 2.71
CA ALA A 104 4.40 -12.54 4.05
C ALA A 104 3.51 -11.96 5.16
N ARG A 105 2.78 -10.88 4.86
CA ARG A 105 1.89 -10.15 5.79
C ARG A 105 0.80 -9.39 5.04
N ILE A 106 -0.27 -9.06 5.76
CA ILE A 106 -1.37 -8.21 5.32
C ILE A 106 -1.52 -7.11 6.38
N VAL A 107 -1.15 -5.88 6.03
CA VAL A 107 -1.23 -4.72 6.95
C VAL A 107 -2.60 -4.09 6.86
N VAL A 108 -3.26 -3.84 8.00
CA VAL A 108 -4.54 -3.13 8.07
C VAL A 108 -4.46 -2.06 9.16
N GLY A 109 -4.56 -0.80 8.77
CA GLY A 109 -4.64 0.35 9.65
C GLY A 109 -6.09 0.68 9.98
N THR A 110 -6.51 0.48 11.23
CA THR A 110 -7.86 0.82 11.73
C THR A 110 -7.91 0.76 13.27
N ASP A 111 -8.72 1.63 13.86
CA ASP A 111 -9.12 1.62 15.27
C ASP A 111 -10.50 0.95 15.50
N SER A 112 -11.26 0.70 14.44
CA SER A 112 -12.60 0.13 14.48
C SER A 112 -12.58 -1.40 14.58
N GLU A 113 -13.09 -1.96 15.69
CA GLU A 113 -13.22 -3.42 15.86
C GLU A 113 -14.11 -4.05 14.78
N LYS A 114 -15.14 -3.33 14.33
CA LYS A 114 -16.02 -3.77 13.25
C LYS A 114 -15.24 -3.96 11.94
N VAL A 115 -14.33 -3.05 11.63
CA VAL A 115 -13.42 -3.19 10.47
C VAL A 115 -12.48 -4.38 10.66
N ARG A 116 -11.92 -4.58 11.87
CA ARG A 116 -11.05 -5.73 12.15
C ARG A 116 -11.74 -7.05 11.89
N GLU A 117 -12.97 -7.22 12.37
CA GLU A 117 -13.78 -8.42 12.13
C GLU A 117 -14.02 -8.66 10.64
N ARG A 118 -14.48 -7.64 9.91
CA ARG A 118 -14.74 -7.76 8.46
C ARG A 118 -13.50 -8.06 7.65
N MET A 119 -12.36 -7.48 8.01
CA MET A 119 -11.08 -7.74 7.33
C MET A 119 -10.55 -9.13 7.65
N ARG A 120 -10.77 -9.65 8.87
CA ARG A 120 -10.49 -11.05 9.21
C ARG A 120 -11.33 -12.00 8.36
N GLU A 121 -12.63 -11.75 8.21
CA GLU A 121 -13.51 -12.55 7.33
C GLU A 121 -13.03 -12.50 5.87
N CYS A 122 -12.77 -11.30 5.35
CA CYS A 122 -12.33 -11.09 3.96
C CYS A 122 -11.03 -11.83 3.65
N TYR A 123 -10.06 -11.81 4.57
CA TYR A 123 -8.76 -12.45 4.38
C TYR A 123 -8.64 -13.87 4.95
N ALA A 124 -9.69 -14.43 5.55
CA ALA A 124 -9.69 -15.76 6.17
C ALA A 124 -9.15 -16.87 5.24
N PRO A 125 -9.49 -16.91 3.93
CA PRO A 125 -8.96 -17.93 3.03
C PRO A 125 -7.42 -17.93 2.90
N TYR A 126 -6.78 -16.77 3.10
CA TYR A 126 -5.34 -16.57 2.93
C TYR A 126 -4.54 -16.69 4.25
N ASN A 127 -5.24 -16.82 5.38
CA ASN A 127 -4.67 -16.88 6.74
C ASN A 127 -4.76 -18.25 7.41
N ARG A 128 -5.15 -19.31 6.69
CA ARG A 128 -5.44 -20.64 7.29
C ARG A 128 -4.24 -21.30 8.00
N ASN A 129 -3.02 -21.06 7.50
CA ASN A 129 -1.83 -21.76 8.00
C ASN A 129 -1.00 -20.90 8.98
N HIS A 130 -1.06 -19.57 8.83
CA HIS A 130 -0.33 -18.59 9.64
C HIS A 130 -1.14 -17.31 9.72
N GLU A 131 -1.19 -16.68 10.89
CA GLU A 131 -1.80 -15.35 11.05
C GLU A 131 -0.91 -14.32 10.33
N LYS A 132 -1.38 -13.80 9.19
CA LYS A 132 -0.65 -12.79 8.41
C LYS A 132 -1.21 -11.37 8.62
N LEU A 133 -2.39 -11.24 9.22
CA LEU A 133 -3.02 -9.95 9.47
C LEU A 133 -2.28 -9.21 10.58
N MET A 134 -1.86 -7.99 10.27
CA MET A 134 -1.24 -7.07 11.22
C MET A 134 -2.12 -5.84 11.32
N PHE A 135 -2.83 -5.71 12.44
CA PHE A 135 -3.63 -4.53 12.73
C PHE A 135 -2.78 -3.46 13.41
N MET A 136 -2.93 -2.23 12.97
CA MET A 136 -2.22 -1.07 13.50
C MET A 136 -3.06 0.21 13.35
N ASP A 137 -2.50 1.34 13.76
CA ASP A 137 -3.08 2.66 13.49
C ASP A 137 -3.12 2.96 11.97
N VAL A 138 -4.09 3.76 11.54
CA VAL A 138 -4.28 4.13 10.12
C VAL A 138 -3.04 4.80 9.53
N ARG A 139 -2.49 5.80 10.22
CA ARG A 139 -1.30 6.54 9.76
C ARG A 139 -0.06 5.67 9.77
N ALA A 140 0.04 4.76 10.75
CA ALA A 140 1.12 3.77 10.78
C ALA A 140 1.07 2.81 9.58
N ALA A 141 -0.12 2.39 9.15
CA ALA A 141 -0.28 1.55 7.96
C ALA A 141 0.09 2.29 6.67
N GLU A 142 -0.36 3.54 6.51
CA GLU A 142 0.03 4.41 5.38
C GLU A 142 1.55 4.56 5.32
N LEU A 143 2.19 4.91 6.44
CA LEU A 143 3.65 5.08 6.52
C LEU A 143 4.42 3.78 6.25
N THR A 144 3.90 2.64 6.69
CA THR A 144 4.56 1.33 6.51
C THR A 144 4.82 1.02 5.04
N LYS A 145 3.94 1.44 4.13
CA LYS A 145 4.12 1.25 2.69
C LYS A 145 5.33 2.01 2.16
N TYR A 146 5.44 3.30 2.49
CA TYR A 146 6.57 4.14 2.10
C TYR A 146 7.87 3.66 2.73
N ALA A 147 7.87 3.39 4.04
CA ALA A 147 9.04 2.91 4.75
C ALA A 147 9.58 1.60 4.17
N ALA A 148 8.71 0.66 3.79
CA ALA A 148 9.11 -0.59 3.15
C ALA A 148 9.77 -0.34 1.79
N ASN A 149 9.14 0.45 0.91
CA ASN A 149 9.68 0.73 -0.41
C ASN A 149 10.98 1.54 -0.36
N ALA A 150 11.06 2.54 0.53
CA ALA A 150 12.27 3.33 0.76
C ALA A 150 13.43 2.48 1.30
N MET A 151 13.15 1.54 2.22
CA MET A 151 14.18 0.60 2.71
C MET A 151 14.71 -0.29 1.58
N LEU A 152 13.83 -0.85 0.74
CA LEU A 152 14.24 -1.68 -0.40
C LEU A 152 15.07 -0.89 -1.41
N ALA A 153 14.67 0.33 -1.75
CA ALA A 153 15.42 1.24 -2.62
C ALA A 153 16.80 1.58 -2.01
N THR A 154 16.84 1.86 -0.70
CA THR A 154 18.08 2.15 0.04
C THR A 154 19.06 0.99 -0.02
N LYS A 155 18.61 -0.26 0.16
CA LYS A 155 19.49 -1.44 0.06
C LYS A 155 20.13 -1.56 -1.32
N ILE A 156 19.36 -1.30 -2.40
CA ILE A 156 19.87 -1.31 -3.77
C ILE A 156 20.89 -0.18 -3.98
N SER A 157 20.54 1.06 -3.62
CA SER A 157 21.44 2.21 -3.75
C SER A 157 22.74 2.00 -2.98
N PHE A 158 22.65 1.51 -1.75
CA PHE A 158 23.81 1.19 -0.92
C PHE A 158 24.73 0.18 -1.63
N MET A 159 24.17 -0.91 -2.16
CA MET A 159 24.97 -1.91 -2.87
C MET A 159 25.58 -1.39 -4.17
N ASN A 160 24.91 -0.49 -4.89
CA ASN A 160 25.48 0.16 -6.07
C ASN A 160 26.70 1.02 -5.70
N GLU A 161 26.60 1.81 -4.62
CA GLU A 161 27.75 2.60 -4.13
C GLU A 161 28.92 1.72 -3.69
N ILE A 162 28.65 0.61 -2.99
CA ILE A 162 29.68 -0.37 -2.62
C ILE A 162 30.29 -1.03 -3.86
N SER A 163 29.50 -1.29 -4.91
CA SER A 163 30.01 -1.84 -6.19
C SER A 163 31.00 -0.88 -6.85
N ASN A 164 30.65 0.41 -6.94
CA ASN A 164 31.53 1.44 -7.50
C ASN A 164 32.85 1.56 -6.72
N LEU A 165 32.80 1.39 -5.40
CA LEU A 165 33.98 1.36 -4.55
C LEU A 165 34.81 0.09 -4.75
N ALA A 166 34.16 -1.08 -4.84
CA ALA A 166 34.81 -2.37 -5.05
C ALA A 166 35.63 -2.39 -6.34
N GLU A 167 35.12 -1.82 -7.44
CA GLU A 167 35.84 -1.68 -8.71
C GLU A 167 37.16 -0.91 -8.55
N ARG A 168 37.15 0.17 -7.77
CA ARG A 168 38.34 1.00 -7.53
C ARG A 168 39.35 0.32 -6.61
N LEU A 169 38.90 -0.59 -5.76
CA LEU A 169 39.72 -1.33 -4.81
C LEU A 169 40.17 -2.69 -5.36
N GLY A 170 39.68 -3.11 -6.53
CA GLY A 170 39.97 -4.44 -7.09
C GLY A 170 39.30 -5.59 -6.33
N ALA A 171 38.15 -5.34 -5.70
CA ALA A 171 37.38 -6.34 -4.96
C ALA A 171 36.18 -6.86 -5.76
N ASP A 172 35.78 -8.11 -5.55
CA ASP A 172 34.57 -8.70 -6.14
C ASP A 172 33.33 -8.35 -5.30
N ILE A 173 32.40 -7.59 -5.88
CA ILE A 173 31.16 -7.19 -5.22
C ILE A 173 30.25 -8.37 -4.87
N GLU A 174 30.29 -9.49 -5.62
CA GLU A 174 29.50 -10.67 -5.32
C GLU A 174 30.03 -11.41 -4.09
N GLU A 175 31.35 -11.43 -3.87
CA GLU A 175 31.94 -11.94 -2.64
C GLU A 175 31.56 -11.06 -1.44
N VAL A 176 31.64 -9.73 -1.60
CA VAL A 176 31.20 -8.77 -0.56
C VAL A 176 29.72 -8.96 -0.23
N ARG A 177 28.85 -9.07 -1.24
CA ARG A 177 27.41 -9.31 -1.08
C ARG A 177 27.13 -10.58 -0.29
N ARG A 178 27.81 -11.69 -0.61
CA ARG A 178 27.71 -12.96 0.14
C ARG A 178 28.18 -12.80 1.58
N GLY A 179 29.29 -12.09 1.79
CA GLY A 179 29.84 -11.78 3.10
C GLY A 179 28.83 -11.06 3.99
N ILE A 180 28.31 -9.90 3.57
CA ILE A 180 27.36 -9.12 4.38
C ILE A 180 25.98 -9.77 4.47
N GLY A 181 25.52 -10.45 3.41
CA GLY A 181 24.20 -11.08 3.36
C GLY A 181 24.08 -12.30 4.27
N SER A 182 25.21 -12.91 4.65
CA SER A 182 25.26 -14.00 5.62
C SER A 182 24.89 -13.58 7.04
N ASP A 183 24.95 -12.27 7.34
CA ASP A 183 24.44 -11.74 8.59
C ASP A 183 22.90 -11.70 8.54
N PRO A 184 22.19 -12.46 9.41
CA PRO A 184 20.74 -12.53 9.38
C PRO A 184 20.04 -11.19 9.68
N ARG A 185 20.76 -10.20 10.24
CA ARG A 185 20.25 -8.84 10.45
C ARG A 185 20.15 -8.05 9.14
N ILE A 186 20.91 -8.43 8.12
CA ILE A 186 20.93 -7.80 6.77
C ILE A 186 20.12 -8.65 5.79
N GLY A 187 20.41 -9.96 5.76
CA GLY A 187 19.81 -10.94 4.87
C GLY A 187 20.21 -10.80 3.40
N TYR A 188 19.93 -11.84 2.61
CA TYR A 188 20.36 -11.94 1.20
C TYR A 188 19.48 -11.20 0.18
N HIS A 189 18.30 -10.74 0.59
CA HIS A 189 17.33 -10.16 -0.35
C HIS A 189 17.59 -8.67 -0.59
N PHE A 190 17.38 -8.22 -1.84
CA PHE A 190 17.48 -6.82 -2.26
C PHE A 190 18.87 -6.18 -2.05
N ILE A 191 19.93 -6.98 -2.09
CA ILE A 191 21.33 -6.50 -2.02
C ILE A 191 22.11 -6.81 -3.30
N TYR A 192 21.45 -6.85 -4.45
CA TYR A 192 22.08 -7.07 -5.74
C TYR A 192 22.44 -5.74 -6.38
N PRO A 193 23.73 -5.44 -6.63
CA PRO A 193 24.12 -4.25 -7.38
C PRO A 193 23.72 -4.39 -8.86
N GLY A 194 23.62 -3.27 -9.57
CA GLY A 194 23.30 -3.25 -10.99
C GLY A 194 23.19 -1.84 -11.56
N CYS A 195 22.46 -1.68 -12.66
CA CYS A 195 22.27 -0.40 -13.33
C CYS A 195 21.26 0.55 -12.64
N GLY A 196 21.05 0.40 -11.33
CA GLY A 196 20.02 1.10 -10.56
C GLY A 196 18.68 0.36 -10.47
N TYR A 197 17.72 0.97 -9.78
CA TYR A 197 16.33 0.51 -9.72
C TYR A 197 15.42 1.38 -10.58
N GLY A 198 14.29 0.83 -11.03
CA GLY A 198 13.28 1.53 -11.81
C GLY A 198 11.86 1.05 -11.47
N GLY A 199 10.95 1.14 -12.45
CA GLY A 199 9.54 0.76 -12.29
C GLY A 199 8.66 1.88 -11.75
N SER A 200 7.35 1.63 -11.67
CA SER A 200 6.37 2.65 -11.28
C SER A 200 6.29 2.92 -9.77
N CYS A 201 6.94 2.11 -8.94
CA CYS A 201 6.78 2.19 -7.47
C CYS A 201 7.95 2.86 -6.76
N PHE A 202 9.20 2.39 -6.94
CA PHE A 202 10.32 2.91 -6.13
C PHE A 202 10.64 4.39 -6.38
N PRO A 203 10.78 4.88 -7.63
CA PRO A 203 11.11 6.30 -7.84
C PRO A 203 10.06 7.24 -7.25
N LYS A 204 8.76 6.94 -7.42
CA LYS A 204 7.68 7.79 -6.91
C LYS A 204 7.55 7.72 -5.39
N ASP A 205 7.64 6.52 -4.81
CA ASP A 205 7.41 6.33 -3.37
C ASP A 205 8.63 6.77 -2.53
N VAL A 206 9.81 6.94 -3.13
CA VAL A 206 10.98 7.53 -2.44
C VAL A 206 10.94 9.06 -2.47
N GLN A 207 10.27 9.64 -3.47
CA GLN A 207 10.21 11.09 -3.67
C GLN A 207 9.06 11.76 -2.89
N ALA A 208 7.95 11.04 -2.68
CA ALA A 208 6.77 11.49 -1.95
C ALA A 208 6.97 11.56 -0.43
#